data_AF-A0A836Q817-F1
#
_entry.id   AF-A0A836Q817-F1
#
_cell.length_a   1.000
_cell.length_b   1.000
_cell.length_c   1.000
_cell.angle_alpha   90.00
_cell.angle_beta   90.00
_cell.angle_gamma   90.00
#
_symmetry.space_group_name_H-M   'P 1'
#
loop_
_entity.id
_entity.type
_entity.pdbx_description
1 polymer ?
#
loop_
_entity_poly.entity_id
_entity_poly.type
_entity_poly.pdbx_seq_one_letter_code
_entity_poly.pdbx_strand_id
1 'polypeptide(L)'
;MSDDSVDENKLTGPLIICGMHRSGTSVASAILARCGLDIGSNLNPAAAGNVQGHYEDLDFVRFHEEIFQKSGHGPEGWMLEKVSAAVRYRKEAELLLARHKHRSPWGWKDPRTTLLLDLWSDVIPDAKFLFMIRAPWEVADSLIRRGDSAFKDSPSFAINVWMAYNRLVLEYFRQNPDRSLIVGVDCLEREPQVLIDCLREKFAISLEQLSESVFDADLMNRRAFNFEGHFELLEQYFPEAIALWLELVDCCPPLSSVSRKSSFDLDRTRQLILDNRRLSKDVEALRLRINQLSSLLQQSAKALRLERLHLQSAKCQVGQLRYELNLLRGTRVMRLREKGLRLRNRAAKYLRKFSDH
;
A
#
# COMPACT_ATOMS: atom_id res chain seq x y z
N MET A 1 42.51 -33.24 -26.72
CA MET A 1 42.47 -31.81 -27.05
C MET A 1 41.06 -31.50 -27.50
N SER A 2 40.23 -31.06 -26.56
CA SER A 2 38.96 -30.41 -26.82
C SER A 2 38.92 -29.29 -25.79
N ASP A 3 39.41 -28.14 -26.25
CA ASP A 3 39.49 -26.89 -25.53
C ASP A 3 38.07 -26.29 -25.49
N ASP A 4 37.26 -26.77 -24.54
CA ASP A 4 36.02 -26.10 -24.15
C ASP A 4 36.43 -24.86 -23.33
N SER A 5 36.93 -23.85 -24.04
CA SER A 5 36.99 -22.50 -23.52
C SER A 5 35.55 -22.03 -23.30
N VAL A 6 35.12 -22.12 -22.04
CA VAL A 6 33.93 -21.43 -21.55
C VAL A 6 34.10 -19.96 -21.97
N ASP A 7 33.23 -19.51 -22.86
CA ASP A 7 33.14 -18.12 -23.28
C ASP A 7 32.82 -17.27 -22.02
N GLU A 8 33.86 -16.78 -21.34
CA GLU A 8 33.79 -15.97 -20.10
C GLU A 8 33.04 -14.64 -20.31
N ASN A 9 32.59 -14.38 -21.53
CA ASN A 9 31.94 -13.15 -21.96
C ASN A 9 30.46 -13.34 -22.30
N LYS A 10 29.74 -14.22 -21.58
CA LYS A 10 28.27 -14.18 -21.56
C LYS A 10 27.86 -12.77 -21.13
N LEU A 11 27.50 -11.92 -22.09
CA LEU A 11 27.04 -10.57 -21.88
C LEU A 11 25.93 -10.62 -20.83
N THR A 12 26.23 -10.17 -19.62
CA THR A 12 25.22 -9.96 -18.60
C THR A 12 24.34 -8.82 -19.10
N GLY A 13 23.02 -9.03 -19.03
CA GLY A 13 22.05 -7.97 -19.33
C GLY A 13 22.33 -6.70 -18.51
N PRO A 14 21.79 -5.54 -18.92
CA PRO A 14 22.07 -4.26 -18.29
C PRO A 14 21.73 -4.24 -16.80
N LEU A 15 22.49 -3.45 -16.04
CA LEU A 15 22.14 -3.07 -14.68
C LEU A 15 21.27 -1.80 -14.68
N ILE A 16 19.99 -1.96 -14.41
CA ILE A 16 19.01 -0.88 -14.34
C ILE A 16 18.97 -0.36 -12.91
N ILE A 17 19.41 0.88 -12.71
CA ILE A 17 19.43 1.55 -11.40
C ILE A 17 18.16 2.40 -11.29
N CYS A 18 17.30 2.07 -10.34
CA CYS A 18 16.05 2.80 -10.14
C CYS A 18 15.59 2.78 -8.68
N GLY A 19 14.41 3.33 -8.42
CA GLY A 19 13.85 3.54 -7.09
C GLY A 19 13.13 4.88 -7.02
N MET A 20 12.61 5.22 -5.84
CA MET A 20 12.00 6.52 -5.63
C MET A 20 13.02 7.65 -5.85
N HIS A 21 12.56 8.79 -6.39
CA HIS A 21 13.39 9.99 -6.49
C HIS A 21 13.97 10.33 -5.11
N ARG A 22 15.21 10.82 -5.08
CA ARG A 22 15.94 11.20 -3.84
C ARG A 22 16.32 10.03 -2.93
N SER A 23 16.19 8.78 -3.38
CA SER A 23 16.63 7.58 -2.64
C SER A 23 18.11 7.21 -2.81
N GLY A 24 18.94 8.10 -3.35
CA GLY A 24 20.37 7.82 -3.53
C GLY A 24 20.74 7.11 -4.84
N THR A 25 19.85 7.04 -5.83
CA THR A 25 20.13 6.46 -7.16
C THR A 25 21.32 7.13 -7.87
N SER A 26 21.47 8.45 -7.75
CA SER A 26 22.62 9.17 -8.31
C SER A 26 23.93 8.83 -7.60
N VAL A 27 23.92 8.64 -6.28
CA VAL A 27 25.12 8.24 -5.51
C VAL A 27 25.55 6.85 -5.91
N ALA A 28 24.61 5.90 -5.97
CA ALA A 28 24.86 4.55 -6.45
C ALA A 28 25.46 4.57 -7.87
N SER A 29 24.89 5.37 -8.77
CA SER A 29 25.38 5.50 -10.15
C SER A 29 26.79 6.05 -10.21
N ALA A 30 27.10 7.10 -9.44
CA ALA A 30 28.45 7.67 -9.40
C ALA A 30 29.49 6.66 -8.90
N ILE A 31 29.16 5.89 -7.86
CA ILE A 31 30.00 4.80 -7.35
C ILE A 31 30.22 3.73 -8.43
N LEU A 32 29.14 3.26 -9.06
CA LEU A 32 29.22 2.18 -10.05
C LEU A 32 29.96 2.58 -11.32
N ALA A 33 29.77 3.82 -11.79
CA ALA A 33 30.50 4.36 -12.93
C ALA A 33 32.02 4.36 -12.69
N ARG A 34 32.45 4.69 -11.46
CA ARG A 34 33.87 4.64 -11.06
C ARG A 34 34.40 3.22 -10.95
N CYS A 35 33.53 2.26 -10.69
CA CYS A 35 33.84 0.83 -10.69
C CYS A 35 33.72 0.17 -12.07
N GLY A 36 33.65 0.95 -13.16
CA GLY A 36 33.67 0.43 -14.52
C GLY A 36 32.30 0.15 -15.15
N LEU A 37 31.19 0.53 -14.51
CA LEU A 37 29.86 0.44 -15.13
C LEU A 37 29.67 1.57 -16.17
N ASP A 38 29.41 1.22 -17.43
CA ASP A 38 29.00 2.19 -18.45
C ASP A 38 27.52 2.60 -18.24
N ILE A 39 27.30 3.80 -17.68
CA ILE A 39 25.97 4.38 -17.42
C ILE A 39 25.45 5.23 -18.62
N GLY A 40 26.20 5.23 -19.72
CA GLY A 40 25.89 6.03 -20.91
C GLY A 40 26.71 7.31 -21.01
N SER A 41 26.65 7.93 -22.19
CA SER A 41 27.49 9.08 -22.56
C SER A 41 26.72 10.40 -22.66
N ASN A 42 25.39 10.35 -22.81
CA ASN A 42 24.52 11.52 -22.93
C ASN A 42 23.80 11.82 -21.60
N LEU A 43 24.58 12.18 -20.59
CA LEU A 43 24.08 12.32 -19.22
C LEU A 43 23.42 13.67 -18.97
N ASN A 44 22.30 13.66 -18.24
CA ASN A 44 21.59 14.86 -17.79
C ASN A 44 22.51 15.75 -16.94
N PRO A 45 22.75 17.02 -17.35
CA PRO A 45 23.72 17.90 -16.70
C PRO A 45 23.37 18.20 -15.23
N ALA A 46 24.38 18.65 -14.48
CA ALA A 46 24.22 19.07 -13.09
C ALA A 46 23.20 20.20 -12.93
N ALA A 47 22.32 20.09 -11.94
CA ALA A 47 21.35 21.10 -11.56
C ALA A 47 21.68 21.68 -10.17
N ALA A 48 21.06 22.82 -9.81
CA ALA A 48 21.21 23.42 -8.49
C ALA A 48 20.83 22.40 -7.38
N GLY A 49 21.82 21.99 -6.57
CA GLY A 49 21.66 20.97 -5.52
C GLY A 49 22.19 19.57 -5.86
N ASN A 50 22.72 19.35 -7.07
CA ASN A 50 23.46 18.14 -7.44
C ASN A 50 24.65 18.50 -8.34
N VAL A 51 25.76 18.92 -7.73
CA VAL A 51 26.95 19.47 -8.40
C VAL A 51 27.63 18.46 -9.34
N GLN A 52 27.46 17.15 -9.11
CA GLN A 52 28.11 16.10 -9.91
C GLN A 52 27.25 15.52 -11.05
N GLY A 53 26.05 16.06 -11.30
CA GLY A 53 25.17 15.57 -12.37
C GLY A 53 24.21 14.47 -11.93
N HIS A 54 23.15 14.26 -12.71
CA HIS A 54 22.13 13.27 -12.35
C HIS A 54 22.53 11.85 -12.73
N TYR A 55 23.51 11.62 -13.60
CA TYR A 55 23.83 10.28 -14.14
C TYR A 55 22.61 9.62 -14.80
N GLU A 56 21.72 10.40 -15.40
CA GLU A 56 20.56 9.90 -16.13
C GLU A 56 20.84 10.03 -17.61
N ASP A 57 20.76 8.92 -18.35
CA ASP A 57 20.86 8.95 -19.80
C ASP A 57 19.61 9.65 -20.37
N LEU A 58 19.83 10.76 -21.10
CA LEU A 58 18.76 11.61 -21.60
C LEU A 58 17.83 10.91 -22.59
N ASP A 59 18.29 9.87 -23.28
CA ASP A 59 17.44 9.16 -24.23
C ASP A 59 16.39 8.31 -23.49
N PHE A 60 16.78 7.66 -22.39
CA PHE A 60 15.85 6.98 -21.49
C PHE A 60 14.94 7.97 -20.75
N VAL A 61 15.49 9.11 -20.30
CA VAL A 61 14.71 10.18 -19.65
C VAL A 61 13.57 10.64 -20.55
N ARG A 62 13.90 11.03 -21.78
CA ARG A 62 12.91 11.53 -22.75
C ARG A 62 11.89 10.47 -23.11
N PHE A 63 12.34 9.22 -23.29
CA PHE A 63 11.43 8.11 -23.56
C PHE A 63 10.39 7.92 -22.46
N HIS A 64 10.81 7.93 -21.19
CA HIS A 64 9.89 7.82 -20.06
C HIS A 64 8.97 9.04 -19.92
N GLU A 65 9.49 10.27 -20.09
CA GLU A 65 8.68 11.49 -20.07
C GLU A 65 7.61 11.48 -21.15
N GLU A 66 7.94 11.05 -22.37
CA GLU A 66 6.98 10.91 -23.45
C GLU A 66 5.86 9.92 -23.13
N ILE A 67 6.18 8.77 -22.52
CA ILE A 67 5.18 7.79 -22.11
C ILE A 67 4.21 8.40 -21.10
N PHE A 68 4.72 9.15 -20.12
CA PHE A 68 3.90 9.77 -19.08
C PHE A 68 3.02 10.88 -19.64
N GLN A 69 3.58 11.76 -20.48
CA GLN A 69 2.82 12.82 -21.15
C GLN A 69 1.72 12.26 -22.05
N LYS A 70 2.01 11.22 -22.86
CA LYS A 70 1.01 10.53 -23.71
C LYS A 70 -0.07 9.81 -22.89
N SER A 71 0.18 9.56 -21.61
CA SER A 71 -0.76 8.95 -20.67
C SER A 71 -1.49 9.98 -19.79
N GLY A 72 -1.24 11.29 -20.01
CA GLY A 72 -1.89 12.37 -19.26
C GLY A 72 -1.25 12.71 -17.92
N HIS A 73 -0.01 12.28 -17.69
CA HIS A 73 0.75 12.52 -16.46
C HIS A 73 1.90 13.52 -16.66
N GLY A 74 2.36 14.12 -15.57
CA GLY A 74 3.53 15.01 -15.59
C GLY A 74 4.82 14.25 -15.92
N PRO A 75 5.79 14.89 -16.61
CA PRO A 75 7.05 14.25 -17.00
C PRO A 75 7.89 13.78 -15.81
N GLU A 76 7.72 14.39 -14.65
CA GLU A 76 8.45 14.06 -13.42
C GLU A 76 8.08 12.69 -12.84
N GLY A 77 6.90 12.15 -13.19
CA GLY A 77 6.46 10.84 -12.72
C GLY A 77 5.91 10.82 -11.29
N TRP A 78 5.42 11.95 -10.75
CA TRP A 78 4.74 11.98 -9.44
C TRP A 78 3.40 11.23 -9.47
N MET A 79 3.47 9.90 -9.46
CA MET A 79 2.36 9.00 -9.68
C MET A 79 2.10 8.11 -8.47
N LEU A 80 0.83 7.78 -8.27
CA LEU A 80 0.37 6.89 -7.20
C LEU A 80 0.15 5.45 -7.66
N GLU A 81 0.25 5.22 -8.98
CA GLU A 81 0.01 3.93 -9.64
C GLU A 81 1.02 3.73 -10.77
N LYS A 82 1.22 2.47 -11.19
CA LYS A 82 2.09 2.14 -12.33
C LYS A 82 1.44 2.48 -13.66
N VAL A 83 2.27 2.68 -14.69
CA VAL A 83 1.79 2.88 -16.06
C VAL A 83 1.74 1.55 -16.79
N SER A 84 0.58 1.20 -17.35
CA SER A 84 0.46 0.05 -18.25
C SER A 84 1.10 0.40 -19.60
N ALA A 85 2.41 0.20 -19.71
CA ALA A 85 3.21 0.63 -20.85
C ALA A 85 3.77 -0.52 -21.69
N ALA A 86 3.87 -1.73 -21.12
CA ALA A 86 4.63 -2.85 -21.67
C ALA A 86 4.23 -3.19 -23.11
N VAL A 87 2.94 -3.39 -23.38
CA VAL A 87 2.47 -3.77 -24.73
C VAL A 87 2.59 -2.62 -25.73
N ARG A 88 2.29 -1.39 -25.30
CA ARG A 88 2.16 -0.25 -26.20
C ARG A 88 3.50 0.31 -26.68
N TYR A 89 4.52 0.30 -25.81
CA TYR A 89 5.80 0.98 -26.06
C TYR A 89 6.98 0.00 -26.25
N ARG A 90 6.71 -1.30 -26.37
CA ARG A 90 7.72 -2.36 -26.52
C ARG A 90 8.68 -2.07 -27.67
N LYS A 91 8.14 -1.77 -28.85
CA LYS A 91 8.92 -1.56 -30.08
C LYS A 91 9.79 -0.31 -29.99
N GLU A 92 9.27 0.76 -29.40
CA GLU A 92 10.01 1.99 -29.17
C GLU A 92 11.16 1.79 -28.17
N ALA A 93 10.94 0.98 -27.13
CA ALA A 93 11.99 0.57 -26.19
C ALA A 93 13.06 -0.30 -26.88
N GLU A 94 12.68 -1.27 -27.71
CA GLU A 94 13.64 -2.08 -28.50
C GLU A 94 14.48 -1.20 -29.44
N LEU A 95 13.84 -0.23 -30.12
CA LEU A 95 14.52 0.72 -30.99
C LEU A 95 15.44 1.66 -30.22
N LEU A 96 15.07 2.04 -29.00
CA LEU A 96 15.94 2.78 -28.10
C LEU A 96 17.18 1.94 -27.82
N LEU A 97 17.04 0.73 -27.29
CA LEU A 97 18.16 -0.16 -26.97
C LEU A 97 19.09 -0.42 -28.17
N ALA A 98 18.54 -0.62 -29.36
CA ALA A 98 19.34 -0.87 -30.57
C ALA A 98 20.27 0.29 -30.96
N ARG A 99 19.95 1.53 -30.54
CA ARG A 99 20.81 2.70 -30.78
C ARG A 99 21.98 2.80 -29.79
N HIS A 100 21.86 2.13 -28.65
CA HIS A 100 22.85 2.19 -27.58
C HIS A 100 23.91 1.08 -27.76
N LYS A 101 25.13 1.49 -28.13
CA LYS A 101 26.30 0.60 -28.20
C LYS A 101 27.12 0.73 -26.91
N HIS A 102 26.73 0.01 -25.88
CA HIS A 102 27.45 0.05 -24.60
C HIS A 102 28.58 -0.98 -24.52
N ARG A 103 29.58 -0.68 -23.69
CA ARG A 103 30.61 -1.65 -23.30
C ARG A 103 30.15 -2.35 -22.02
N SER A 104 30.24 -3.69 -21.99
CA SER A 104 29.92 -4.44 -20.77
C SER A 104 30.99 -4.22 -19.68
N PRO A 105 30.61 -4.07 -18.39
CA PRO A 105 29.23 -4.01 -17.90
C PRO A 105 28.59 -2.66 -18.18
N TRP A 106 27.30 -2.66 -18.50
CA TRP A 106 26.55 -1.44 -18.79
C TRP A 106 25.21 -1.38 -18.08
N GLY A 107 24.63 -0.20 -18.06
CA GLY A 107 23.34 0.05 -17.46
C GLY A 107 22.86 1.47 -17.70
N TRP A 108 21.74 1.81 -17.08
CA TRP A 108 21.29 3.21 -17.00
C TRP A 108 20.67 3.45 -15.65
N LYS A 109 20.61 4.73 -15.26
CA LYS A 109 19.85 5.16 -14.10
C LYS A 109 18.73 6.07 -14.53
N ASP A 110 17.53 5.76 -14.04
CA ASP A 110 16.42 6.71 -14.03
C ASP A 110 15.39 6.29 -12.97
N PRO A 111 15.08 7.12 -11.95
CA PRO A 111 14.04 6.82 -10.97
C PRO A 111 12.69 6.45 -11.60
N ARG A 112 12.33 7.08 -12.74
CA ARG A 112 11.06 6.86 -13.43
C ARG A 112 10.95 5.47 -14.06
N THR A 113 12.07 4.77 -14.24
CA THR A 113 12.09 3.36 -14.64
C THR A 113 11.27 2.48 -13.68
N THR A 114 11.17 2.85 -12.40
CA THR A 114 10.36 2.12 -11.40
C THR A 114 8.87 2.04 -11.77
N LEU A 115 8.36 3.00 -12.54
CA LEU A 115 6.97 3.03 -12.98
C LEU A 115 6.73 2.19 -14.25
N LEU A 116 7.82 1.71 -14.85
CA LEU A 116 7.86 1.01 -16.14
C LEU A 116 8.60 -0.33 -16.04
N LEU A 117 8.68 -0.91 -14.84
CA LEU A 117 9.39 -2.18 -14.60
C LEU A 117 8.86 -3.30 -15.49
N ASP A 118 7.54 -3.39 -15.69
CA ASP A 118 6.91 -4.40 -16.54
C ASP A 118 7.39 -4.30 -18.00
N LEU A 119 7.57 -3.08 -18.53
CA LEU A 119 8.07 -2.85 -19.89
C LEU A 119 9.51 -3.33 -20.02
N TRP A 120 10.39 -2.89 -19.12
CA TRP A 120 11.81 -3.22 -19.21
C TRP A 120 12.11 -4.68 -18.90
N SER A 121 11.34 -5.28 -17.99
CA SER A 121 11.30 -6.71 -17.72
C SER A 121 11.03 -7.56 -18.96
N ASP A 122 10.07 -7.12 -19.79
CA ASP A 122 9.62 -7.83 -20.99
C ASP A 122 10.56 -7.61 -22.18
N VAL A 123 11.05 -6.39 -22.35
CA VAL A 123 11.97 -6.03 -23.43
C VAL A 123 13.37 -6.63 -23.21
N ILE A 124 13.83 -6.72 -21.95
CA ILE A 124 15.16 -7.19 -21.59
C ILE A 124 15.07 -8.28 -20.49
N PRO A 125 14.78 -9.54 -20.86
CA PRO A 125 14.53 -10.61 -19.89
C PRO A 125 15.70 -10.87 -18.92
N ASP A 126 16.92 -10.61 -19.35
CA ASP A 126 18.16 -10.81 -18.60
C ASP A 126 18.63 -9.57 -17.82
N ALA A 127 17.93 -8.44 -17.92
CA ALA A 127 18.23 -7.23 -17.17
C ALA A 127 18.25 -7.48 -15.66
N LYS A 128 19.18 -6.81 -14.99
CA LYS A 128 19.33 -6.80 -13.53
C LYS A 128 18.86 -5.47 -12.98
N PHE A 129 18.21 -5.49 -11.83
CA PHE A 129 17.61 -4.30 -11.24
C PHE A 129 18.26 -4.02 -9.88
N LEU A 130 18.84 -2.83 -9.76
CA LEU A 130 19.30 -2.26 -8.51
C LEU A 130 18.28 -1.21 -8.03
N PHE A 131 17.57 -1.54 -6.97
CA PHE A 131 16.58 -0.69 -6.35
C PHE A 131 17.18 0.06 -5.15
N MET A 132 17.27 1.37 -5.27
CA MET A 132 17.71 2.23 -4.18
C MET A 132 16.52 2.66 -3.33
N ILE A 133 16.62 2.43 -2.02
CA ILE A 133 15.61 2.85 -1.04
C ILE A 133 16.19 3.87 -0.06
N ARG A 134 15.30 4.69 0.47
CA ARG A 134 15.58 5.65 1.54
C ARG A 134 14.31 5.85 2.36
N ALA A 135 14.49 6.19 3.63
CA ALA A 135 13.38 6.35 4.55
C ALA A 135 12.36 7.40 4.06
N PRO A 136 11.06 7.19 4.32
CA PRO A 136 10.00 8.05 3.80
C PRO A 136 10.13 9.51 4.25
N TRP A 137 10.52 9.76 5.51
CA TRP A 137 10.71 11.13 6.02
C TRP A 137 11.83 11.87 5.31
N GLU A 138 12.96 11.21 5.05
CA GLU A 138 14.10 11.85 4.40
C GLU A 138 13.81 12.15 2.92
N VAL A 139 13.09 11.26 2.23
CA VAL A 139 12.68 11.50 0.84
C VAL A 139 11.70 12.68 0.77
N ALA A 140 10.67 12.69 1.61
CA ALA A 140 9.68 13.76 1.62
C ALA A 140 10.31 15.13 1.89
N ASP A 141 11.16 15.21 2.91
CA ASP A 141 11.88 16.42 3.25
C ASP A 141 12.87 16.86 2.15
N SER A 142 13.55 15.92 1.49
CA SER A 142 14.43 16.22 0.34
C SER A 142 13.65 16.79 -0.86
N LEU A 143 12.45 16.27 -1.13
CA LEU A 143 11.56 16.78 -2.18
C LEU A 143 11.02 18.17 -1.86
N ILE A 144 10.57 18.39 -0.62
CA ILE A 144 10.05 19.69 -0.16
C ILE A 144 11.15 20.77 -0.27
N ARG A 145 12.37 20.48 0.19
CA ARG A 145 13.50 21.43 0.08
C ARG A 145 13.93 21.72 -1.34
N ARG A 146 13.83 20.74 -2.25
CA ARG A 146 14.10 20.97 -3.67
C ARG A 146 13.11 21.97 -4.28
N GLY A 147 11.92 22.08 -3.68
CA GLY A 147 10.96 23.11 -4.02
C GLY A 147 10.09 22.78 -5.23
N ASP A 148 9.90 21.49 -5.55
CA ASP A 148 8.94 21.10 -6.58
C ASP A 148 7.54 21.58 -6.18
N SER A 149 6.84 22.24 -7.11
CA SER A 149 5.51 22.80 -6.88
C SER A 149 4.51 21.76 -6.36
N ALA A 150 4.61 20.52 -6.84
CA ALA A 150 3.75 19.41 -6.44
C ALA A 150 3.73 19.12 -4.92
N PHE A 151 4.81 19.46 -4.19
CA PHE A 151 4.92 19.17 -2.76
C PHE A 151 4.77 20.40 -1.86
N LYS A 152 4.71 21.61 -2.42
CA LYS A 152 4.55 22.85 -1.64
C LYS A 152 3.20 22.90 -0.92
N ASP A 153 2.13 22.58 -1.65
CA ASP A 153 0.76 22.69 -1.14
C ASP A 153 0.25 21.36 -0.54
N SER A 154 1.01 20.27 -0.69
CA SER A 154 0.64 18.94 -0.20
C SER A 154 1.86 18.12 0.23
N PRO A 155 2.45 18.38 1.41
CA PRO A 155 3.59 17.62 1.92
C PRO A 155 3.31 16.11 2.05
N SER A 156 2.06 15.73 2.39
CA SER A 156 1.62 14.33 2.47
C SER A 156 1.66 13.62 1.12
N PHE A 157 1.55 14.35 0.00
CA PHE A 157 1.66 13.77 -1.33
C PHE A 157 3.04 13.15 -1.57
N ALA A 158 4.10 13.73 -1.00
CA ALA A 158 5.46 13.17 -1.09
C ALA A 158 5.54 11.76 -0.48
N ILE A 159 4.89 11.53 0.66
CA ILE A 159 4.82 10.23 1.32
C ILE A 159 3.99 9.24 0.49
N ASN A 160 2.87 9.68 -0.08
CA ASN A 160 2.03 8.83 -0.92
C ASN A 160 2.75 8.38 -2.20
N VAL A 161 3.46 9.28 -2.88
CA VAL A 161 4.29 8.95 -4.05
C VAL A 161 5.44 8.03 -3.64
N TRP A 162 6.10 8.30 -2.51
CA TRP A 162 7.10 7.39 -1.96
C TRP A 162 6.55 5.98 -1.76
N MET A 163 5.35 5.84 -1.16
CA MET A 163 4.73 4.52 -0.99
C MET A 163 4.42 3.85 -2.32
N ALA A 164 3.90 4.59 -3.30
CA ALA A 164 3.56 4.05 -4.61
C ALA A 164 4.77 3.44 -5.30
N TYR A 165 5.88 4.18 -5.41
CA TYR A 165 7.12 3.67 -5.99
C TYR A 165 7.66 2.46 -5.25
N ASN A 166 7.69 2.53 -3.92
CA ASN A 166 8.28 1.49 -3.09
C ASN A 166 7.43 0.21 -3.01
N ARG A 167 6.11 0.31 -3.19
CA ARG A 167 5.25 -0.87 -3.41
C ARG A 167 5.59 -1.58 -4.70
N LEU A 168 5.80 -0.84 -5.79
CA LEU A 168 6.21 -1.42 -7.08
C LEU A 168 7.57 -2.11 -6.97
N VAL A 169 8.54 -1.47 -6.30
CA VAL A 169 9.85 -2.06 -6.00
C VAL A 169 9.69 -3.38 -5.24
N LEU A 170 8.94 -3.37 -4.13
CA LEU A 170 8.79 -4.54 -3.26
C LEU A 170 8.06 -5.69 -3.97
N GLU A 171 7.00 -5.38 -4.71
CA GLU A 171 6.26 -6.35 -5.52
C GLU A 171 7.16 -6.98 -6.58
N TYR A 172 7.87 -6.15 -7.35
CA TYR A 172 8.75 -6.63 -8.39
C TYR A 172 9.91 -7.47 -7.84
N PHE A 173 10.52 -7.04 -6.74
CA PHE A 173 11.58 -7.78 -6.05
C PHE A 173 11.11 -9.17 -5.62
N ARG A 174 9.90 -9.26 -5.05
CA ARG A 174 9.30 -10.54 -4.63
C ARG A 174 9.02 -11.48 -5.80
N GLN A 175 8.61 -10.93 -6.94
CA GLN A 175 8.33 -11.70 -8.16
C GLN A 175 9.61 -12.10 -8.91
N ASN A 176 10.70 -11.33 -8.76
CA ASN A 176 11.92 -11.47 -9.54
C ASN A 176 13.20 -11.42 -8.66
N PRO A 177 13.33 -12.24 -7.60
CA PRO A 177 14.42 -12.13 -6.63
C PRO A 177 15.81 -12.41 -7.22
N ASP A 178 15.90 -13.23 -8.28
CA ASP A 178 17.17 -13.61 -8.91
C ASP A 178 17.81 -12.49 -9.74
N ARG A 179 17.02 -11.49 -10.11
CA ARG A 179 17.47 -10.34 -10.90
C ARG A 179 17.21 -8.99 -10.25
N SER A 180 16.90 -8.98 -8.95
CA SER A 180 16.59 -7.76 -8.18
C SER A 180 17.46 -7.68 -6.93
N LEU A 181 18.03 -6.51 -6.67
CA LEU A 181 18.78 -6.20 -5.44
C LEU A 181 18.24 -4.89 -4.86
N ILE A 182 17.86 -4.88 -3.59
CA ILE A 182 17.43 -3.68 -2.86
C ILE A 182 18.58 -3.20 -1.99
N VAL A 183 18.95 -1.92 -2.06
CA VAL A 183 20.00 -1.32 -1.23
C VAL A 183 19.53 0.00 -0.65
N GLY A 184 19.70 0.18 0.65
CA GLY A 184 19.44 1.45 1.32
C GLY A 184 20.56 2.46 1.11
N VAL A 185 20.25 3.75 0.97
CA VAL A 185 21.27 4.80 0.87
C VAL A 185 22.23 4.79 2.07
N ASP A 186 21.74 4.47 3.26
CA ASP A 186 22.54 4.36 4.48
C ASP A 186 23.65 3.30 4.37
N CYS A 187 23.39 2.23 3.60
CA CYS A 187 24.38 1.21 3.33
C CYS A 187 25.52 1.76 2.48
N LEU A 188 25.22 2.58 1.47
CA LEU A 188 26.25 3.22 0.65
C LEU A 188 27.09 4.21 1.44
N GLU A 189 26.46 4.95 2.37
CA GLU A 189 27.14 5.92 3.23
C GLU A 189 28.11 5.27 4.21
N ARG A 190 27.78 4.07 4.71
CA ARG A 190 28.57 3.35 5.73
C ARG A 190 29.57 2.38 5.13
N GLU A 191 29.14 1.59 4.15
CA GLU A 191 29.88 0.46 3.59
C GLU A 191 29.63 0.34 2.07
N PRO A 192 30.13 1.28 1.25
CA PRO A 192 29.89 1.30 -0.19
C PRO A 192 30.42 0.05 -0.91
N GLN A 193 31.46 -0.60 -0.37
CA GLN A 193 32.01 -1.84 -0.93
C GLN A 193 31.01 -3.00 -0.90
N VAL A 194 30.08 -3.02 0.07
CA VAL A 194 29.00 -4.02 0.14
C VAL A 194 28.14 -3.99 -1.12
N LEU A 195 27.88 -2.80 -1.70
CA LEU A 195 27.15 -2.70 -2.97
C LEU A 195 27.88 -3.47 -4.09
N ILE A 196 29.17 -3.23 -4.23
CA ILE A 196 29.99 -3.84 -5.29
C ILE A 196 30.06 -5.35 -5.12
N ASP A 197 30.29 -5.81 -3.88
CA ASP A 197 30.39 -7.23 -3.58
C ASP A 197 29.06 -7.95 -3.80
N CYS A 198 27.93 -7.36 -3.38
CA CYS A 198 26.61 -7.92 -3.65
C CYS A 198 26.30 -7.99 -5.15
N LEU A 199 26.68 -6.99 -5.94
CA LEU A 199 26.45 -7.00 -7.39
C LEU A 199 27.32 -8.06 -8.10
N ARG A 200 28.58 -8.23 -7.69
CA ARG A 200 29.47 -9.29 -8.20
C ARG A 200 28.93 -10.67 -7.84
N GLU A 201 28.60 -10.90 -6.57
CA GLU A 201 28.14 -12.20 -6.09
C GLU A 201 26.78 -12.58 -6.69
N LYS A 202 25.82 -11.65 -6.67
CA LYS A 202 24.45 -11.95 -7.08
C LYS A 202 24.26 -11.96 -8.59
N PHE A 203 24.91 -11.05 -9.31
CA PHE A 203 24.67 -10.84 -10.74
C PHE A 203 25.87 -11.17 -11.64
N ALA A 204 27.02 -11.57 -11.07
CA ALA A 204 28.25 -11.83 -11.81
C ALA A 204 28.69 -10.64 -12.69
N ILE A 205 28.44 -9.40 -12.23
CA ILE A 205 28.85 -8.19 -12.95
C ILE A 205 30.31 -7.89 -12.62
N SER A 206 31.14 -7.80 -13.66
CA SER A 206 32.57 -7.49 -13.53
C SER A 206 32.81 -6.00 -13.24
N LEU A 207 32.69 -5.63 -11.96
CA LEU A 207 33.02 -4.29 -11.45
C LEU A 207 34.42 -4.27 -10.86
N GLU A 208 35.09 -3.11 -10.84
CA GLU A 208 36.36 -2.87 -10.15
C GLU A 208 36.15 -2.58 -8.64
N GLN A 209 37.17 -2.82 -7.81
CA GLN A 209 37.09 -2.51 -6.37
C GLN A 209 37.11 -0.99 -6.15
N LEU A 210 36.43 -0.52 -5.10
CA LEU A 210 36.52 0.87 -4.70
C LEU A 210 37.91 1.13 -4.09
N SER A 211 38.67 2.06 -4.66
CA SER A 211 39.92 2.53 -4.07
C SER A 211 39.64 3.57 -2.97
N GLU A 212 40.41 3.53 -1.88
CA GLU A 212 40.24 4.39 -0.70
C GLU A 212 40.30 5.90 -1.02
N SER A 213 41.02 6.30 -2.08
CA SER A 213 41.21 7.69 -2.48
C SER A 213 40.04 8.32 -3.24
N VAL A 214 39.06 7.51 -3.65
CA VAL A 214 37.96 7.91 -4.54
C VAL A 214 36.65 8.17 -3.77
N PHE A 215 36.65 7.92 -2.46
CA PHE A 215 35.49 8.15 -1.59
C PHE A 215 35.40 9.62 -1.18
N ASP A 216 34.74 10.41 -2.02
CA ASP A 216 34.48 11.83 -1.79
C ASP A 216 33.50 11.99 -0.62
N ALA A 217 33.98 12.39 0.56
CA ALA A 217 33.11 12.62 1.72
C ALA A 217 32.00 13.65 1.44
N ASP A 218 32.20 14.52 0.45
CA ASP A 218 31.25 15.53 0.00
C ASP A 218 30.04 14.95 -0.78
N LEU A 219 30.16 13.73 -1.35
CA LEU A 219 29.02 13.00 -1.93
C LEU A 219 28.02 12.57 -0.85
N MET A 220 28.53 12.27 0.34
CA MET A 220 27.78 11.80 1.49
C MET A 220 27.50 13.00 2.38
N ASN A 221 26.56 13.85 1.99
CA ASN A 221 26.19 15.04 2.77
C ASN A 221 25.58 14.59 4.11
N ARG A 222 26.46 14.35 5.10
CA ARG A 222 26.20 13.86 6.47
C ARG A 222 25.41 14.89 7.25
N ARG A 223 24.14 15.07 6.93
CA ARG A 223 23.22 15.77 7.81
C ARG A 223 22.50 14.72 8.63
N ALA A 224 23.03 14.51 9.84
CA ALA A 224 22.38 13.73 10.88
C ALA A 224 20.94 14.24 11.02
N PHE A 225 20.00 13.46 10.48
CA PHE A 225 18.59 13.82 10.52
C PHE A 225 18.09 13.62 11.95
N ASN A 226 17.33 14.58 12.46
CA ASN A 226 16.74 14.46 13.79
C ASN A 226 15.60 13.43 13.71
N PHE A 227 15.98 12.18 13.91
CA PHE A 227 15.26 10.97 13.50
C PHE A 227 13.98 10.71 14.32
N GLU A 228 14.04 10.91 15.64
CA GLU A 228 13.01 10.46 16.58
C GLU A 228 11.64 11.14 16.33
N GLY A 229 11.63 12.47 16.12
CA GLY A 229 10.36 13.19 15.94
C GLY A 229 9.65 12.93 14.61
N HIS A 230 10.37 12.56 13.55
CA HIS A 230 9.76 12.31 12.23
C HIS A 230 9.17 10.91 12.13
N PHE A 231 9.78 9.93 12.81
CA PHE A 231 9.27 8.56 12.87
C PHE A 231 7.94 8.50 13.60
N GLU A 232 7.84 9.09 14.79
CA GLU A 232 6.60 9.09 15.61
C GLU A 232 5.43 9.73 14.87
N LEU A 233 5.66 10.85 14.19
CA LEU A 233 4.64 11.51 13.37
C LEU A 233 4.20 10.64 12.19
N LEU A 234 5.14 10.03 11.46
CA LEU A 234 4.76 9.16 10.35
C LEU A 234 4.10 7.88 10.82
N GLU A 235 4.49 7.31 11.96
CA GLU A 235 3.81 6.16 12.54
C GLU A 235 2.36 6.50 12.90
N GLN A 236 2.11 7.71 13.43
CA GLN A 236 0.77 8.16 13.78
C GLN A 236 -0.12 8.41 12.55
N TYR A 237 0.39 9.07 11.51
CA TYR A 237 -0.42 9.56 10.38
C TYR A 237 -0.31 8.70 9.11
N PHE A 238 0.76 7.93 8.95
CA PHE A 238 1.06 7.08 7.80
C PHE A 238 1.68 5.73 8.23
N PRO A 239 0.99 4.94 9.08
CA PRO A 239 1.52 3.67 9.58
C PRO A 239 1.86 2.68 8.46
N GLU A 240 1.17 2.76 7.32
CA GLU A 240 1.44 1.95 6.13
C GLU A 240 2.79 2.28 5.48
N ALA A 241 3.22 3.55 5.54
CA ALA A 241 4.52 3.97 5.01
C ALA A 241 5.67 3.41 5.88
N ILE A 242 5.49 3.42 7.20
CA ILE A 242 6.44 2.83 8.14
C ILE A 242 6.51 1.32 7.93
N ALA A 243 5.37 0.63 7.86
CA ALA A 243 5.33 -0.81 7.61
C ALA A 243 6.04 -1.19 6.29
N LEU A 244 5.79 -0.45 5.22
CA LEU A 244 6.46 -0.65 3.94
C LEU A 244 7.97 -0.39 4.01
N TRP A 245 8.40 0.66 4.71
CA TRP A 245 9.82 0.98 4.90
C TRP A 245 10.56 -0.18 5.57
N LEU A 246 9.97 -0.75 6.62
CA LEU A 246 10.55 -1.85 7.35
C LEU A 246 10.65 -3.11 6.50
N GLU A 247 9.61 -3.43 5.72
CA GLU A 247 9.65 -4.57 4.79
C GLU A 247 10.75 -4.41 3.72
N LEU A 248 10.97 -3.18 3.23
CA LEU A 248 12.07 -2.90 2.31
C LEU A 248 13.44 -3.03 2.97
N VAL A 249 13.59 -2.52 4.20
CA VAL A 249 14.84 -2.65 4.97
C VAL A 249 15.19 -4.12 5.22
N ASP A 250 14.19 -4.96 5.53
CA ASP A 250 14.41 -6.41 5.71
C ASP A 250 14.83 -7.11 4.40
N CYS A 251 14.61 -6.49 3.23
CA CYS A 251 15.09 -7.00 1.94
C CYS A 251 16.53 -6.54 1.60
N CYS A 252 17.10 -5.59 2.35
CA CYS A 252 18.47 -5.11 2.11
C CYS A 252 19.52 -6.13 2.57
N PRO A 253 20.71 -6.15 1.93
CA PRO A 253 21.87 -6.88 2.43
C PRO A 253 22.22 -6.48 3.87
N PRO A 254 22.65 -7.44 4.70
CA PRO A 254 23.08 -7.13 6.06
C PRO A 254 24.36 -6.27 6.04
N LEU A 255 24.36 -5.16 6.79
CA LEU A 255 25.58 -4.41 7.09
C LEU A 255 26.52 -5.22 7.98
N SER A 256 27.83 -5.01 7.83
CA SER A 256 28.80 -5.61 8.73
C SER A 256 28.54 -5.21 10.19
N SER A 257 28.92 -6.08 11.12
CA SER A 257 28.72 -5.88 12.57
C SER A 257 29.40 -4.62 13.11
N VAL A 258 30.41 -4.09 12.41
CA VAL A 258 31.15 -2.88 12.78
C VAL A 258 30.31 -1.62 12.59
N SER A 259 29.47 -1.56 11.55
CA SER A 259 28.64 -0.39 11.21
C SER A 259 27.26 -0.36 11.88
N ARG A 260 26.87 -1.41 12.60
CA ARG A 260 25.62 -1.44 13.39
C ARG A 260 25.66 -0.53 14.62
N LYS A 261 26.85 -0.10 15.06
CA LYS A 261 27.05 0.62 16.33
C LYS A 261 26.48 2.05 16.39
N SER A 262 25.90 2.58 15.31
CA SER A 262 25.40 3.98 15.29
C SER A 262 23.97 4.16 14.78
N SER A 263 23.13 3.13 14.76
CA SER A 263 21.76 3.34 14.27
C SER A 263 20.82 2.29 14.80
N PHE A 264 19.81 2.78 15.52
CA PHE A 264 18.49 2.19 15.62
C PHE A 264 18.43 0.85 16.38
N ASP A 265 17.68 0.83 17.47
CA ASP A 265 17.25 -0.42 18.11
C ASP A 265 16.17 -1.06 17.22
N LEU A 266 16.65 -1.64 16.11
CA LEU A 266 15.86 -2.37 15.13
C LEU A 266 15.06 -3.48 15.82
N ASP A 267 15.59 -4.04 16.92
CA ASP A 267 14.95 -5.12 17.67
C ASP A 267 13.79 -4.62 18.53
N ARG A 268 13.92 -3.47 19.20
CA ARG A 268 12.80 -2.83 19.90
C ARG A 268 11.70 -2.36 18.95
N THR A 269 12.09 -1.84 17.79
CA THR A 269 11.13 -1.45 16.74
C THR A 269 10.45 -2.69 16.15
N ARG A 270 11.20 -3.77 15.85
CA ARG A 270 10.67 -5.09 15.43
C ARG A 270 9.65 -5.63 16.40
N GLN A 271 9.91 -5.52 17.71
CA GLN A 271 8.98 -5.96 18.74
C GLN A 271 7.68 -5.15 18.70
N LEU A 272 7.77 -3.82 18.61
CA LEU A 272 6.60 -2.93 18.48
C LEU A 272 5.79 -3.22 17.20
N ILE A 273 6.44 -3.57 16.08
CA ILE A 273 5.79 -3.93 14.82
C ILE A 273 5.07 -5.28 14.91
N LEU A 274 5.69 -6.28 15.54
CA LEU A 274 5.07 -7.58 15.78
C LEU A 274 3.84 -7.43 16.69
N ASP A 275 3.95 -6.60 17.71
CA ASP A 275 2.86 -6.26 18.61
C ASP A 275 1.75 -5.48 17.87
N ASN A 276 2.10 -4.52 17.01
CA ASN A 276 1.13 -3.79 16.16
C ASN A 276 0.46 -4.67 15.09
N ARG A 277 1.17 -5.63 14.49
CA ARG A 277 0.57 -6.62 13.57
C ARG A 277 -0.41 -7.53 14.30
N ARG A 278 -0.10 -7.90 15.55
CA ARG A 278 -1.02 -8.67 16.41
C ARG A 278 -2.25 -7.85 16.77
N LEU A 279 -2.05 -6.59 17.20
CA LEU A 279 -3.13 -5.65 17.50
C LEU A 279 -4.00 -5.37 16.27
N SER A 280 -3.43 -5.25 15.08
CA SER A 280 -4.19 -5.04 13.84
C SER A 280 -5.09 -6.23 13.51
N LYS A 281 -4.59 -7.46 13.68
CA LYS A 281 -5.41 -8.69 13.53
C LYS A 281 -6.52 -8.75 14.58
N ASP A 282 -6.23 -8.37 15.81
CA ASP A 282 -7.21 -8.34 16.89
C ASP A 282 -8.30 -7.27 16.64
N VAL A 283 -7.91 -6.08 16.15
CA VAL A 283 -8.85 -5.02 15.75
C VAL A 283 -9.73 -5.46 14.58
N GLU A 284 -9.17 -6.14 13.59
CA GLU A 284 -9.94 -6.65 12.44
C GLU A 284 -10.92 -7.76 12.87
N ALA A 285 -10.49 -8.66 13.76
CA ALA A 285 -11.35 -9.67 14.37
C ALA A 285 -12.47 -9.04 15.22
N LEU A 286 -12.16 -8.01 16.01
CA LEU A 286 -13.14 -7.25 16.79
C LEU A 286 -14.12 -6.51 15.90
N ARG A 287 -13.69 -5.90 14.79
CA ARG A 287 -14.57 -5.27 13.80
C ARG A 287 -15.53 -6.27 13.17
N LEU A 288 -15.03 -7.43 12.76
CA LEU A 288 -15.86 -8.54 12.28
C LEU A 288 -16.89 -8.96 13.34
N ARG A 289 -16.48 -9.05 14.61
CA ARG A 289 -17.38 -9.40 15.72
C ARG A 289 -18.43 -8.33 15.99
N ILE A 290 -18.06 -7.05 15.95
CA ILE A 290 -18.99 -5.91 16.08
C ILE A 290 -20.03 -5.95 14.96
N ASN A 291 -19.61 -6.21 13.72
CA ASN A 291 -20.50 -6.32 12.57
C ASN A 291 -21.48 -7.50 12.73
N GLN A 292 -21.00 -8.66 13.18
CA GLN A 292 -21.85 -9.81 13.49
C GLN A 292 -22.88 -9.49 14.59
N LEU A 293 -22.44 -8.90 15.71
CA LEU A 293 -23.31 -8.53 16.82
C LEU A 293 -24.33 -7.47 16.41
N SER A 294 -23.94 -6.49 15.60
CA SER A 294 -24.84 -5.47 15.07
C SER A 294 -25.92 -6.07 14.18
N SER A 295 -25.56 -7.05 13.33
CA SER A 295 -26.51 -7.81 12.51
C SER A 295 -27.50 -8.59 13.39
N LEU A 296 -27.01 -9.29 14.42
CA LEU A 296 -27.86 -10.03 15.37
C LEU A 296 -28.80 -9.10 16.15
N LEU A 297 -28.31 -7.93 16.58
CA LEU A 297 -29.12 -6.92 17.27
C LEU A 297 -30.23 -6.38 16.35
N GLN A 298 -29.93 -6.13 15.08
CA GLN A 298 -30.95 -5.72 14.11
C GLN A 298 -32.00 -6.81 13.88
N GLN A 299 -31.60 -8.08 13.82
CA GLN A 299 -32.52 -9.21 13.69
C GLN A 299 -33.42 -9.36 14.92
N SER A 300 -32.85 -9.28 16.14
CA SER A 300 -33.63 -9.37 17.38
C SER A 300 -34.59 -8.19 17.54
N ALA A 301 -34.17 -6.98 17.17
CA ALA A 301 -35.04 -5.81 17.16
C ALA A 301 -36.23 -5.97 16.19
N LYS A 302 -36.00 -6.55 15.00
CA LYS A 302 -37.08 -6.88 14.05
C LYS A 302 -38.05 -7.91 14.62
N ALA A 303 -37.53 -8.98 15.23
CA ALA A 303 -38.36 -10.02 15.86
C ALA A 303 -39.21 -9.46 17.01
N LEU A 304 -38.62 -8.63 17.88
CA LEU A 304 -39.33 -7.98 18.97
C LEU A 304 -40.44 -7.05 18.47
N ARG A 305 -40.22 -6.36 17.34
CA ARG A 305 -41.23 -5.52 16.70
C ARG A 305 -42.41 -6.35 16.18
N LEU A 306 -42.16 -7.51 15.58
CA LEU A 306 -43.20 -8.44 15.14
C LEU A 306 -44.01 -8.99 16.33
N GLU A 307 -43.34 -9.43 17.39
CA GLU A 307 -44.02 -9.91 18.60
C GLU A 307 -44.88 -8.82 19.25
N ARG A 308 -44.42 -7.56 19.27
CA ARG A 308 -45.24 -6.43 19.74
C ARG A 308 -46.50 -6.24 18.91
N LEU A 309 -46.41 -6.39 17.58
CA LEU A 309 -47.59 -6.32 16.70
C LEU A 309 -48.56 -7.48 16.95
N HIS A 310 -48.05 -8.70 17.11
CA HIS A 310 -48.87 -9.87 17.46
C HIS A 310 -49.59 -9.67 18.81
N LEU A 311 -48.87 -9.20 19.83
CA LEU A 311 -49.46 -8.91 21.14
C LEU A 311 -50.53 -7.82 21.06
N GLN A 312 -50.32 -6.77 20.26
CA GLN A 312 -51.30 -5.71 20.06
C GLN A 312 -52.57 -6.24 19.35
N SER A 313 -52.40 -7.09 18.34
CA SER A 313 -53.51 -7.76 17.66
C SER A 313 -54.31 -8.66 18.61
N ALA A 314 -53.63 -9.50 19.40
CA ALA A 314 -54.25 -10.37 20.39
C ALA A 314 -55.02 -9.56 21.45
N LYS A 315 -54.47 -8.44 21.93
CA LYS A 315 -55.17 -7.53 22.86
C LYS A 315 -56.45 -6.96 22.24
N CYS A 316 -56.42 -6.61 20.96
CA CYS A 316 -57.60 -6.12 20.23
C CYS A 316 -58.68 -7.20 20.15
N GLN A 317 -58.32 -8.43 19.78
CA GLN A 317 -59.24 -9.57 19.72
C GLN A 317 -59.88 -9.88 21.08
N VAL A 318 -59.08 -9.89 22.15
CA VAL A 318 -59.60 -10.06 23.52
C VAL A 318 -60.59 -8.94 23.87
N GLY A 319 -60.31 -7.70 23.47
CA GLY A 319 -61.23 -6.57 23.62
C GLY A 319 -62.55 -6.78 22.90
N GLN A 320 -62.51 -7.22 21.63
CA GLN A 320 -63.70 -7.53 20.82
C GLN A 320 -64.53 -8.65 21.44
N LEU A 321 -63.91 -9.78 21.81
CA LEU A 321 -64.60 -10.90 22.45
C LEU A 321 -65.25 -10.50 23.78
N ARG A 322 -64.59 -9.65 24.59
CA ARG A 322 -65.18 -9.10 25.82
C ARG A 322 -66.41 -8.24 25.52
N TYR A 323 -66.36 -7.41 24.48
CA TYR A 323 -67.49 -6.59 24.05
C TYR A 323 -68.67 -7.45 23.61
N GLU A 324 -68.45 -8.44 22.74
CA GLU A 324 -69.49 -9.36 22.27
C GLU A 324 -70.12 -10.16 23.42
N LEU A 325 -69.30 -10.65 24.36
CA LEU A 325 -69.77 -11.40 25.52
C LEU A 325 -70.65 -10.54 26.44
N ASN A 326 -70.30 -9.26 26.62
CA ASN A 326 -71.14 -8.31 27.34
C ASN A 326 -72.46 -8.04 26.62
N LEU A 327 -72.43 -7.89 25.29
CA LEU A 327 -73.62 -7.69 24.47
C LEU A 327 -74.60 -8.87 24.59
N LEU A 328 -74.08 -10.10 24.49
CA LEU A 328 -74.84 -11.35 24.64
C LEU A 328 -75.43 -11.52 26.04
N ARG A 329 -74.67 -11.18 27.09
CA ARG A 329 -75.17 -11.17 28.47
C ARG A 329 -76.33 -10.19 28.62
N GLY A 330 -76.19 -8.96 28.09
CA GLY A 330 -77.25 -7.95 28.09
C GLY A 330 -78.52 -8.43 27.39
N THR A 331 -78.40 -9.00 26.18
CA THR A 331 -79.57 -9.54 25.44
C THR A 331 -80.21 -10.72 26.14
N ARG A 332 -79.43 -11.60 26.79
CA ARG A 332 -79.96 -12.73 27.56
C ARG A 332 -80.73 -12.26 28.79
N VAL A 333 -80.20 -11.27 29.53
CA VAL A 333 -80.88 -10.66 30.67
C VAL A 333 -82.19 -9.99 30.23
N MET A 334 -82.19 -9.26 29.13
CA MET A 334 -83.42 -8.66 28.56
C MET A 334 -84.46 -9.73 28.19
N ARG A 335 -84.07 -10.80 27.48
CA ARG A 335 -84.98 -11.91 27.12
C ARG A 335 -85.56 -12.63 28.35
N LEU A 336 -84.77 -12.80 29.41
CA LEU A 336 -85.25 -13.38 30.67
C LEU A 336 -86.24 -12.46 31.40
N ARG A 337 -85.98 -11.15 31.41
CA ARG A 337 -86.92 -10.15 31.95
C ARG A 337 -88.25 -10.16 31.19
N GLU A 338 -88.23 -10.17 29.86
CA GLU A 338 -89.44 -10.27 29.03
C GLU A 338 -90.22 -11.56 29.29
N LYS A 339 -89.55 -12.72 29.36
CA LYS A 339 -90.20 -14.00 29.72
C LYS A 339 -90.85 -13.93 31.10
N GLY A 340 -90.14 -13.36 32.08
CA GLY A 340 -90.68 -13.15 33.43
C GLY A 340 -91.92 -12.24 33.43
N LEU A 341 -91.90 -11.15 32.65
CA LEU A 341 -93.03 -10.25 32.51
C LEU A 341 -94.23 -10.93 31.85
N ARG A 342 -94.00 -11.72 30.78
CA ARG A 342 -95.05 -12.50 30.11
C ARG A 342 -95.67 -13.53 31.06
N LEU A 343 -94.85 -14.23 31.86
CA LEU A 343 -95.35 -15.19 32.86
C LEU A 343 -96.18 -14.51 33.95
N ARG A 344 -95.75 -13.35 34.47
CA ARG A 344 -96.54 -12.56 35.43
C ARG A 344 -97.87 -12.11 34.83
N ASN A 345 -97.87 -11.59 33.61
CA ASN A 345 -99.10 -11.17 32.94
C ASN A 345 -100.05 -12.34 32.69
N ARG A 346 -99.52 -13.53 32.36
CA ARG A 346 -100.30 -14.75 32.20
C ARG A 346 -100.88 -15.23 33.53
N ALA A 347 -100.10 -15.23 34.61
CA ALA A 347 -100.55 -15.57 35.96
C ALA A 347 -101.64 -14.58 36.46
N ALA A 348 -101.46 -13.28 36.26
CA ALA A 348 -102.47 -12.26 36.58
C ALA A 348 -103.77 -12.47 35.79
N LYS A 349 -103.68 -12.90 34.52
CA LYS A 349 -104.85 -13.23 33.70
C LYS A 349 -105.57 -14.50 34.18
N TYR A 350 -104.84 -15.51 34.64
CA TYR A 350 -105.42 -16.71 35.27
C TYR A 350 -106.07 -16.40 36.62
N LEU A 351 -105.43 -15.58 37.46
CA LEU A 351 -105.98 -15.17 38.76
C LEU A 351 -107.29 -14.39 38.60
N ARG A 352 -107.39 -13.48 37.62
CA ARG A 352 -108.65 -12.78 37.28
C ARG A 352 -109.75 -13.74 36.82
N LYS A 353 -109.40 -14.76 36.03
CA LYS A 353 -110.36 -15.81 35.61
C LYS A 353 -110.90 -16.66 36.77
N PHE A 354 -110.14 -16.78 37.87
CA PHE A 354 -110.57 -17.47 39.09
C PHE A 354 -111.34 -16.58 40.07
N SER A 355 -111.34 -15.25 39.87
CA SER A 355 -112.10 -14.31 40.71
C SER A 355 -113.48 -13.98 40.15
N ASP A 356 -113.77 -14.40 38.91
CA ASP A 356 -115.06 -14.24 38.22
C ASP A 356 -115.87 -15.57 38.18
N HIS A 357 -115.54 -16.55 39.03
CA HIS A 357 -116.32 -17.76 39.35
C HIS A 357 -116.41 -17.87 40.87
#